data_AF-K2CTT1-F1
#
_entry.id   AF-K2CTT1-F1
#
_cell.length_a   1.000
_cell.length_b   1.000
_cell.length_c   1.000
_cell.angle_alpha   90.00
_cell.angle_beta   90.00
_cell.angle_gamma   90.00
#
_symmetry.space_group_name_H-M   'P 1'
#
loop_
_entity.id
_entity.type
_entity.pdbx_description
1 polymer ?
#
loop_
_entity_poly.entity_id
_entity_poly.type
_entity_poly.pdbx_seq_one_letter_code
_entity_poly.pdbx_strand_id
1 'polypeptide(L)'
;MRLSVTAELENSITGVSDAVERYEATSYLVQQASESLHLAEARYDAGLSSPIEITDARVEFTRAWGNQVVSYFDGLIAWSELERVLGRLPAELRNTATEEIQPTNESSEQ
;
A
#
# COMPACT_ATOMS: atom_id res chain seq x y z
N MET A 1 1.82 7.98 -33.52
CA MET A 1 2.44 8.52 -32.28
C MET A 1 1.46 9.31 -31.42
N ARG A 2 0.77 10.36 -31.91
CA ARG A 2 -0.15 11.17 -31.07
C ARG A 2 -1.25 10.37 -30.37
N LEU A 3 -1.88 9.42 -31.07
CA LEU A 3 -2.91 8.53 -30.50
C LEU A 3 -2.38 7.65 -29.36
N SER A 4 -1.12 7.22 -29.42
CA SER A 4 -0.50 6.39 -28.38
C SER A 4 -0.27 7.19 -27.10
N VAL A 5 0.20 8.44 -27.23
CA VAL A 5 0.46 9.32 -26.08
C VAL A 5 -0.86 9.71 -25.40
N THR A 6 -1.92 9.98 -26.18
CA THR A 6 -3.24 10.28 -25.61
C THR A 6 -3.81 9.08 -24.82
N ALA A 7 -3.73 7.87 -25.39
CA ALA A 7 -4.19 6.67 -24.69
C ALA A 7 -3.38 6.37 -23.41
N GLU A 8 -2.05 6.55 -23.47
CA GLU A 8 -1.16 6.38 -22.31
C GLU A 8 -1.49 7.39 -21.19
N LEU A 9 -1.80 8.63 -21.55
CA LEU A 9 -2.24 9.67 -20.62
C LEU A 9 -3.58 9.32 -19.98
N GLU A 10 -4.59 8.96 -20.77
CA GLU A 10 -5.92 8.56 -20.28
C GLU A 10 -5.83 7.37 -19.31
N ASN A 11 -5.01 6.38 -19.63
CA ASN A 11 -4.76 5.23 -18.76
C ASN A 11 -4.07 5.64 -17.46
N SER A 12 -3.06 6.52 -17.51
CA SER A 12 -2.37 6.98 -16.29
C SER A 12 -3.27 7.78 -15.34
N ILE A 13 -4.16 8.62 -15.89
CA ILE A 13 -5.16 9.36 -15.11
C ILE A 13 -6.15 8.41 -14.44
N THR A 14 -6.65 7.43 -15.20
CA THR A 14 -7.54 6.39 -14.66
C THR A 14 -6.84 5.59 -13.57
N GLY A 15 -5.57 5.22 -13.78
CA GLY A 15 -4.76 4.50 -12.81
C GLY A 15 -4.60 5.25 -11.48
N VAL A 16 -4.41 6.57 -11.52
CA VAL A 16 -4.38 7.42 -10.32
C VAL A 16 -5.74 7.43 -9.62
N SER A 17 -6.83 7.65 -10.35
CA SER A 17 -8.19 7.67 -9.78
C SER A 17 -8.50 6.35 -9.08
N ASP A 18 -8.28 5.23 -9.76
CA ASP A 18 -8.46 3.88 -9.23
C ASP A 18 -7.63 3.65 -7.97
N ALA A 19 -6.37 4.10 -7.94
CA ALA A 19 -5.49 3.89 -6.79
C ALA A 19 -5.95 4.71 -5.57
N VAL A 20 -6.44 5.94 -5.79
CA VAL A 20 -7.05 6.75 -4.73
C VAL A 20 -8.29 6.06 -4.17
N GLU A 21 -9.19 5.58 -5.02
CA GLU A 21 -10.39 4.86 -4.60
C GLU A 21 -10.05 3.57 -3.82
N ARG A 22 -9.01 2.84 -4.25
CA ARG A 22 -8.50 1.65 -3.51
C ARG A 22 -7.94 2.04 -2.14
N TYR A 23 -7.21 3.15 -2.03
CA TYR A 23 -6.69 3.63 -0.75
C TYR A 23 -7.82 4.03 0.20
N GLU A 24 -8.86 4.70 -0.30
CA GLU A 24 -10.04 5.01 0.50
C GLU A 24 -10.75 3.74 0.98
N ALA A 25 -10.99 2.78 0.08
CA ALA A 25 -11.63 1.52 0.42
C ALA A 25 -10.85 0.72 1.49
N THR A 26 -9.53 0.60 1.34
CA THR A 26 -8.70 -0.09 2.34
C THR A 26 -8.62 0.66 3.67
N SER A 27 -8.69 2.00 3.65
CA SER A 27 -8.77 2.81 4.87
C SER A 27 -10.05 2.52 5.66
N TYR A 28 -11.20 2.36 4.98
CA TYR A 28 -12.43 1.91 5.63
C TYR A 28 -12.33 0.48 6.19
N LEU A 29 -11.66 -0.43 5.48
CA LEU A 29 -11.43 -1.80 5.97
C LEU A 29 -10.59 -1.81 7.24
N VAL A 30 -9.55 -0.96 7.34
CA VAL A 30 -8.75 -0.80 8.56
C VAL A 30 -9.60 -0.30 9.72
N GLN A 31 -10.44 0.72 9.48
CA GLN A 31 -11.34 1.24 10.51
C GLN A 31 -12.30 0.16 11.01
N GLN A 32 -12.93 -0.59 10.10
CA GLN A 32 -13.86 -1.66 10.45
C GLN A 32 -13.17 -2.80 11.22
N ALA A 33 -11.99 -3.21 10.77
CA ALA A 33 -11.23 -4.28 11.43
C ALA A 33 -10.72 -3.83 12.82
N SER A 34 -10.36 -2.56 12.97
CA SER A 34 -9.99 -1.98 14.28
C SER A 34 -11.16 -2.00 15.26
N GLU A 35 -12.37 -1.62 14.83
CA GLU A 35 -13.57 -1.66 15.68
C GLU A 35 -13.93 -3.09 16.05
N SER A 36 -13.78 -4.03 15.11
CA SER A 36 -14.02 -5.46 15.34
C SER A 36 -13.04 -6.03 16.37
N LEU A 37 -11.75 -5.66 16.29
CA LEU A 37 -10.74 -6.01 17.28
C LEU A 37 -11.08 -5.43 18.65
N HIS A 38 -11.47 -4.14 18.71
CA HIS A 38 -11.85 -3.50 19.96
C HIS A 38 -13.04 -4.22 20.63
N LEU A 39 -14.05 -4.60 19.86
CA LEU A 39 -15.19 -5.36 20.37
C LEU A 39 -14.79 -6.75 20.86
N ALA A 40 -13.90 -7.45 20.15
CA ALA A 40 -13.40 -8.77 20.56
C ALA A 40 -12.64 -8.69 21.89
N GLU A 41 -11.77 -7.69 22.05
CA GLU A 41 -11.05 -7.41 23.29
C GLU A 41 -12.03 -7.12 24.45
N ALA A 42 -13.02 -6.25 24.24
CA ALA A 42 -14.02 -5.92 25.26
C ALA A 42 -14.85 -7.14 25.70
N ARG A 43 -15.22 -8.03 24.78
CA ARG A 43 -15.95 -9.27 25.11
C ARG A 43 -15.07 -10.25 25.88
N TYR A 44 -13.81 -10.38 25.51
CA TYR A 44 -12.87 -11.23 26.23
C TYR A 44 -12.64 -10.75 27.66
N ASP A 45 -12.45 -9.45 27.86
CA ASP A 45 -12.27 -8.84 29.18
C ASP A 45 -13.51 -9.04 30.07
N ALA A 46 -14.71 -9.06 29.48
CA ALA A 46 -15.96 -9.39 30.16
C ALA A 46 -16.17 -10.90 30.41
N GLY A 47 -15.24 -11.77 29.96
CA GLY A 47 -15.37 -13.23 30.05
C GLY A 47 -16.42 -13.82 29.10
N LEU A 48 -16.81 -13.07 28.07
CA LEU A 48 -17.87 -13.41 27.11
C LEU A 48 -17.34 -13.96 25.77
N SER A 49 -16.03 -14.11 25.63
CA SER A 49 -15.37 -14.57 24.40
C SER A 49 -14.11 -15.39 24.71
N SER A 50 -13.64 -16.14 23.71
CA SER A 50 -12.45 -16.99 23.79
C SER A 50 -11.19 -16.26 23.29
N PRO A 51 -9.97 -16.58 23.81
CA PRO A 51 -8.72 -16.01 23.29
C PRO A 51 -8.51 -16.17 21.79
N ILE A 52 -9.09 -17.20 21.16
CA ILE A 52 -9.00 -17.41 19.72
C ILE A 52 -9.69 -16.30 18.93
N GLU A 53 -10.82 -15.77 19.42
CA GLU A 53 -11.57 -14.71 18.74
C GLU A 53 -10.78 -13.39 18.69
N ILE A 54 -10.03 -13.05 19.76
CA ILE A 54 -9.09 -11.92 19.71
C ILE A 54 -7.98 -12.19 18.69
N THR A 55 -7.45 -13.41 18.68
CA THR A 55 -6.36 -13.78 17.75
C THR A 55 -6.81 -13.62 16.31
N ASP A 56 -8.00 -14.11 15.97
CA ASP A 56 -8.60 -13.96 14.64
C ASP A 56 -8.83 -12.48 14.31
N ALA A 57 -9.38 -11.69 15.24
CA ALA A 57 -9.59 -10.25 15.03
C ALA A 57 -8.28 -9.47 14.83
N ARG A 58 -7.20 -9.83 15.53
CA ARG A 58 -5.87 -9.24 15.33
C ARG A 58 -5.31 -9.56 13.96
N VAL A 59 -5.52 -10.79 13.49
CA VAL A 59 -5.08 -11.22 12.16
C VAL A 59 -5.84 -10.44 11.08
N GLU A 60 -7.16 -10.28 11.21
CA GLU A 60 -7.97 -9.49 10.28
C GLU A 60 -7.56 -8.01 10.26
N PHE A 61 -7.34 -7.39 11.42
CA PHE A 61 -6.81 -6.03 11.51
C PHE A 61 -5.45 -5.90 10.80
N THR A 62 -4.54 -6.84 11.05
CA THR A 62 -3.20 -6.84 10.44
C THR A 62 -3.29 -6.98 8.92
N ARG A 63 -4.18 -7.83 8.42
CA ARG A 63 -4.44 -8.01 6.98
C ARG A 63 -4.98 -6.72 6.35
N ALA A 64 -6.01 -6.11 6.97
CA ALA A 64 -6.58 -4.86 6.49
C ALA A 64 -5.54 -3.74 6.44
N TRP A 65 -4.71 -3.63 7.49
CA TRP A 65 -3.62 -2.66 7.55
C TRP A 65 -2.57 -2.89 6.45
N GLY A 66 -2.14 -4.15 6.24
CA GLY A 66 -1.23 -4.51 5.15
C GLY A 66 -1.78 -4.12 3.77
N ASN A 67 -3.07 -4.35 3.53
CA ASN A 67 -3.72 -3.95 2.28
C ASN A 67 -3.74 -2.43 2.09
N GLN A 68 -3.97 -1.67 3.17
CA GLN A 68 -3.92 -0.20 3.12
C GLN A 68 -2.50 0.29 2.76
N VAL A 69 -1.47 -0.29 3.38
CA VAL A 69 -0.08 0.03 3.06
C VAL A 69 0.24 -0.22 1.59
N VAL A 70 -0.16 -1.38 1.05
CA VAL A 70 0.02 -1.69 -0.38
C VAL A 70 -0.68 -0.65 -1.26
N SER A 71 -1.96 -0.38 -1.00
CA SER A 71 -2.73 0.58 -1.82
C SER A 71 -2.19 2.01 -1.77
N TYR A 72 -1.59 2.42 -0.64
CA TYR A 72 -0.92 3.71 -0.51
C TYR A 72 0.28 3.81 -1.45
N PHE A 73 1.14 2.79 -1.47
CA PHE A 73 2.29 2.75 -2.37
C PHE A 73 1.88 2.59 -3.84
N ASP A 74 0.83 1.82 -4.13
CA ASP A 74 0.26 1.74 -5.48
C ASP A 74 -0.20 3.13 -5.97
N GLY A 75 -0.78 3.95 -5.09
CA GLY A 75 -1.12 5.34 -5.37
C GLY A 75 0.10 6.21 -5.74
N LEU A 76 1.20 6.08 -4.99
CA LEU A 76 2.44 6.79 -5.30
C LEU A 76 3.05 6.37 -6.64
N ILE A 77 2.97 5.08 -6.96
CA ILE A 77 3.42 4.53 -8.24
C ILE A 77 2.55 5.06 -9.39
N ALA A 78 1.23 5.03 -9.25
CA ALA A 78 0.30 5.55 -10.26
C ALA A 78 0.52 7.06 -10.50
N TRP A 79 0.76 7.83 -9.45
CA TRP A 79 1.09 9.24 -9.56
C TRP A 79 2.42 9.48 -10.30
N SER A 80 3.44 8.69 -9.97
CA SER A 80 4.75 8.76 -10.62
C SER A 80 4.65 8.43 -12.12
N GLU A 81 3.79 7.48 -12.48
CA GLU A 81 3.52 7.11 -13.87
C GLU A 81 2.82 8.24 -14.64
N LEU A 82 1.84 8.91 -14.04
CA LEU A 82 1.23 10.11 -14.63
C LEU A 82 2.27 11.22 -14.87
N GLU A 83 3.11 11.50 -13.87
CA GLU A 83 4.17 12.50 -14.00
C GLU A 83 5.20 12.13 -15.09
N ARG A 84 5.48 10.84 -15.29
CA ARG A 84 6.30 10.35 -16.40
C ARG A 84 5.65 10.64 -17.76
N VAL A 85 4.36 10.33 -17.93
CA VAL A 85 3.64 10.56 -19.18
C VAL A 85 3.52 12.06 -19.49
N LEU A 86 3.42 12.90 -18.46
CA LEU A 86 3.45 14.36 -18.57
C LEU A 86 4.86 14.94 -18.82
N GLY A 87 5.91 14.09 -18.80
CA GLY A 87 7.29 14.51 -19.01
C GLY A 87 7.90 15.29 -17.85
N ARG A 88 7.35 15.16 -16.64
CA ARG A 88 7.78 15.88 -15.43
C ARG A 88 8.75 15.09 -14.55
N LEU A 89 8.88 13.78 -14.77
CA LEU A 89 9.84 12.94 -14.07
C LEU A 89 11.15 12.79 -14.89
N PRO A 90 12.31 13.24 -14.37
CA PRO A 90 13.61 13.03 -15.03
C PRO A 90 13.93 11.54 -15.14
N ALA A 91 14.44 11.09 -16.30
CA ALA A 91 14.80 9.68 -16.54
C ALA A 91 15.88 9.16 -15.56
N GLU A 92 16.62 10.07 -14.94
CA GLU A 92 17.71 9.82 -13.99
C GLU A 92 17.20 9.26 -12.64
N LEU A 93 15.96 9.57 -12.25
CA LEU A 93 15.37 9.09 -10.99
C LEU A 93 14.89 7.63 -11.04
N ARG A 94 14.93 6.99 -12.21
CA ARG A 94 14.52 5.59 -12.39
C ARG A 94 15.52 4.60 -11.76
N ASN A 95 16.80 4.97 -11.68
CA ASN A 95 17.88 4.02 -11.41
C ASN A 95 18.50 4.17 -10.01
N THR A 96 18.31 5.31 -9.32
CA THR A 96 18.99 5.60 -8.05
C THR A 96 18.49 4.73 -6.89
N ALA A 97 17.23 4.29 -6.91
CA ALA A 97 16.70 3.39 -5.88
C ALA A 97 17.24 1.94 -5.98
N THR A 98 17.76 1.54 -7.13
CA THR A 98 18.34 0.20 -7.34
C THR A 98 19.83 0.15 -6.97
N GLU A 99 20.53 1.28 -6.98
CA GLU A 99 21.96 1.34 -6.68
C GLU A 99 22.29 1.32 -5.18
N GLU A 100 21.38 1.77 -4.31
CA GLU A 100 21.62 1.86 -2.85
C GLU A 100 21.42 0.55 -2.07
N ILE A 101 20.84 -0.50 -2.67
CA ILE A 101 20.76 -1.83 -2.04
C ILE A 101 21.93 -2.70 -2.52
N GLN A 102 23.15 -2.20 -2.37
CA GLN A 102 24.31 -3.09 -2.29
C GLN A 102 24.45 -3.50 -0.82
N PRO A 103 24.25 -4.78 -0.46
CA PRO A 103 24.64 -5.22 0.86
C PRO A 103 26.15 -4.97 0.99
N THR A 104 26.52 -4.07 1.89
CA THR A 104 27.88 -3.93 2.40
C THR A 104 28.27 -5.28 3.01
N ASN A 105 28.68 -6.22 2.18
CA ASN A 105 29.60 -7.27 2.59
C ASN A 105 30.98 -6.62 2.65
N GLU A 106 31.19 -5.81 3.67
CA GLU A 106 32.49 -5.71 4.28
C GLU A 106 32.44 -6.53 5.56
N SER A 107 33.34 -7.50 5.64
CA SER A 107 34.01 -8.02 6.84
C SER A 107 33.78 -9.51 7.07
N SER A 108 34.90 -10.22 7.21
CA SER A 108 35.12 -11.65 7.50
C SER A 108 35.44 -12.42 6.21
N GLU A 109 36.66 -12.86 5.95
CA GLU A 109 37.80 -13.17 6.81
C GLU A 109 39.09 -13.08 5.97
N GLN A 110 40.15 -12.60 6.63
CA GLN A 110 41.58 -12.94 6.50
C GLN A 110 42.16 -13.31 5.12
#